data_AF-A0A7S3HL22-F1
#
_entry.id   AF-A0A7S3HL22-F1
#
_cell.length_a   1.000
_cell.length_b   1.000
_cell.length_c   1.000
_cell.angle_alpha   90.00
_cell.angle_beta   90.00
_cell.angle_gamma   90.00
#
_symmetry.space_group_name_H-M   'P 1'
#
loop_
_entity.id
_entity.type
_entity.pdbx_description
1 polymer ?
#
loop_
_entity_poly.entity_id
_entity_poly.type
_entity_poly.pdbx_seq_one_letter_code
_entity_poly.pdbx_strand_id
1 'polypeptide(L)'
;EIFDFEVPAARASGGLQISPNAGRKALVKGDSKHNISRGELYRSESTYSVHYDAPQSGLGPGWEREFFVSNSVSHYLTTILPNGSLGDSPGLFQTILRYHKYSAAFVGRSLQHTRVLRWTNVCLGLLVTLFINTLIYGIFYPDEGECQDKLTRDECLSEMSSVYDARLCQWKEDMTVIDGGNCSLNPPPQYFVFIIVVVLITVLISLPVQFAYEYLLFTVCFRRPRLELCGLTSEFWLGPSTQKGELDQSVQSPLKGLHEEAAAKHWTTQRPGNLHRTTSQKFHQEMHPRLEADALLLSVNQALEARIYGENLPWKSVGQTGRSQNLRAIQTRLGIYANGTPVALTGLQWLRYGNRKEELVREIKAVRMNAKKLQAHVDSLDRTDIRGREKMLFQYFILEQFSTFKKFLLRRFLFDFADTTPHMINPFVWFLAWAFVILS
;
A
#
# COMPACT_ATOMS: atom_id res chain seq x y z
N GLU A 1 -19.38 -13.21 8.97
CA GLU A 1 -18.70 -12.28 9.90
C GLU A 1 -17.94 -11.24 9.09
N ILE A 2 -18.68 -10.29 8.53
CA ILE A 2 -18.21 -9.23 7.64
C ILE A 2 -18.89 -7.95 8.16
N PHE A 3 -18.05 -7.00 8.60
CA PHE A 3 -18.28 -5.57 8.90
C PHE A 3 -19.55 -5.16 9.67
N ASP A 4 -19.34 -4.72 10.92
CA ASP A 4 -20.03 -3.56 11.49
C ASP A 4 -19.00 -2.74 12.28
N PHE A 5 -18.65 -1.57 11.76
CA PHE A 5 -17.96 -0.51 12.49
C PHE A 5 -18.65 0.80 12.09
N GLU A 6 -19.72 1.14 12.81
CA GLU A 6 -20.31 2.47 12.76
C GLU A 6 -19.33 3.48 13.39
N VAL A 7 -19.03 4.54 12.64
CA VAL A 7 -18.31 5.71 13.13
C VAL A 7 -19.37 6.76 13.51
N PRO A 8 -19.36 7.32 14.74
CA PRO A 8 -20.33 8.33 15.11
C PRO A 8 -20.05 9.66 14.39
N ALA A 9 -21.10 10.19 13.75
CA ALA A 9 -21.11 11.47 13.06
C ALA A 9 -20.92 12.64 14.06
N ALA A 10 -19.83 13.41 13.89
CA ALA A 10 -19.66 14.69 14.55
C ALA A 10 -20.44 15.78 13.79
N ARG A 11 -21.35 16.44 14.50
CA ARG A 11 -22.25 17.49 14.04
C ARG A 11 -21.46 18.80 13.90
N ALA A 12 -21.16 19.23 12.68
CA ALA A 12 -20.55 20.53 12.41
C ALA A 12 -21.65 21.59 12.21
N SER A 13 -21.81 22.50 13.16
CA SER A 13 -22.60 23.72 13.04
C SER A 13 -21.68 24.91 13.27
N GLY A 14 -21.36 25.62 12.20
CA GLY A 14 -20.55 26.84 12.23
C GLY A 14 -20.44 27.44 10.83
N GLY A 15 -21.35 28.35 10.49
CA GLY A 15 -21.39 29.04 9.20
C GLY A 15 -20.25 30.06 9.06
N LEU A 16 -19.63 30.08 7.87
CA LEU A 16 -18.61 31.04 7.48
C LEU A 16 -19.28 32.17 6.67
N GLN A 17 -19.28 33.39 7.19
CA GLN A 17 -19.61 34.60 6.43
C GLN A 17 -18.37 35.05 5.65
N ILE A 18 -18.52 35.25 4.33
CA ILE A 18 -17.51 35.84 3.45
C ILE A 18 -17.85 37.33 3.29
N SER A 19 -16.92 38.20 3.66
CA SER A 19 -16.96 39.63 3.35
C SER A 19 -15.86 39.97 2.35
N PRO A 20 -16.14 40.66 1.23
CA PRO A 20 -15.12 41.11 0.30
C PRO A 20 -14.70 42.53 0.65
N ASN A 21 -13.39 42.77 0.82
CA ASN A 21 -12.87 44.12 0.80
C ASN A 21 -11.80 44.27 -0.28
N ALA A 22 -12.12 45.17 -1.21
CA ALA A 22 -11.30 45.61 -2.31
C ALA A 22 -10.19 46.55 -1.81
N GLY A 23 -8.99 46.41 -2.37
CA GLY A 23 -7.87 47.30 -2.12
C GLY A 23 -7.03 47.53 -3.37
N ARG A 24 -7.34 48.60 -4.10
CA ARG A 24 -6.52 49.19 -5.17
C ARG A 24 -5.18 49.70 -4.62
N LYS A 25 -4.07 49.42 -5.32
CA LYS A 25 -2.88 50.30 -5.42
C LYS A 25 -2.31 50.13 -6.84
N ALA A 26 -2.56 51.08 -7.74
CA ALA A 26 -1.76 52.28 -8.01
C ALA A 26 -0.43 51.98 -8.71
N LEU A 27 -0.45 52.15 -10.05
CA LEU A 27 0.73 52.23 -10.92
C LEU A 27 1.60 53.43 -10.51
N VAL A 28 2.89 53.20 -10.33
CA VAL A 28 3.93 54.24 -10.43
C VAL A 28 4.90 53.81 -11.51
N LYS A 29 4.97 54.62 -12.56
CA LYS A 29 5.84 54.49 -13.72
C LYS A 29 7.11 55.28 -13.43
N GLY A 30 8.26 54.62 -13.41
CA GLY A 30 9.57 55.25 -13.26
C GLY A 30 10.54 54.62 -14.25
N ASP A 31 10.84 55.36 -15.32
CA ASP A 31 11.87 55.02 -16.30
C ASP A 31 13.26 55.29 -15.70
N SER A 32 14.16 54.30 -15.79
CA SER A 32 15.60 54.56 -15.71
C SER A 32 16.36 53.56 -16.58
N LYS A 33 17.16 54.13 -17.49
CA LYS A 33 18.10 53.46 -18.38
C LYS A 33 19.38 53.15 -17.58
N HIS A 34 19.90 51.93 -17.68
CA HIS A 34 21.24 51.60 -18.21
C HIS A 34 21.81 50.28 -17.70
N ASN A 35 22.49 49.63 -18.65
CA ASN A 35 23.68 48.79 -18.52
C ASN A 35 23.56 47.29 -18.21
N ILE A 36 23.83 46.56 -19.29
CA ILE A 36 24.31 45.19 -19.39
C ILE A 36 25.54 45.01 -18.48
N SER A 37 25.43 44.09 -17.52
CA SER A 37 26.55 43.44 -16.84
C SER A 37 26.07 42.09 -16.31
N ARG A 38 26.89 41.05 -16.53
CA ARG A 38 26.68 39.64 -16.15
C ARG A 38 26.06 39.51 -14.75
N GLY A 39 24.88 38.91 -14.68
CA GLY A 39 24.21 38.58 -13.42
C GLY A 39 24.74 37.30 -12.80
N GLU A 40 25.36 37.45 -11.62
CA GLU A 40 25.44 36.42 -10.60
C GLU A 40 24.02 36.00 -10.19
N LEU A 41 23.78 34.69 -10.15
CA LEU A 41 22.48 34.13 -9.81
C LEU A 41 22.29 34.21 -8.29
N TYR A 42 21.76 35.33 -7.81
CA TYR A 42 21.24 35.47 -6.45
C TYR A 42 20.09 34.47 -6.24
N ARG A 43 20.37 33.38 -5.53
CA ARG A 43 19.36 32.43 -5.05
C ARG A 43 18.72 33.05 -3.80
N SER A 44 17.51 33.59 -3.94
CA SER A 44 16.73 34.00 -2.77
C SER A 44 16.32 32.75 -1.99
N GLU A 45 16.95 32.50 -0.86
CA GLU A 45 16.40 31.61 0.16
C GLU A 45 15.14 32.28 0.72
N SER A 46 13.98 31.83 0.25
CA SER A 46 12.71 32.16 0.91
C SER A 46 12.62 31.31 2.18
N THR A 47 13.22 31.80 3.25
CA THR A 47 12.99 31.29 4.61
C THR A 47 11.55 31.60 4.96
N TYR A 48 10.66 30.60 4.83
CA TYR A 48 9.29 30.71 5.34
C TYR A 48 9.34 30.70 6.87
N SER A 49 9.48 31.88 7.48
CA SER A 49 9.15 32.07 8.89
C SER A 49 7.63 32.16 8.99
N VAL A 50 7.00 31.04 9.34
CA VAL A 50 5.57 31.04 9.68
C VAL A 50 5.42 31.72 11.04
N HIS A 51 5.10 33.02 11.02
CA HIS A 51 4.68 33.75 12.22
C HIS A 51 3.29 33.27 12.61
N TYR A 52 3.20 32.57 13.75
CA TYR A 52 1.91 32.16 14.31
C TYR A 52 1.43 33.23 15.29
N ASP A 53 0.33 33.90 14.95
CA ASP A 53 -0.41 34.72 15.90
C ASP A 53 -1.18 33.78 16.84
N ALA A 54 -0.68 33.62 18.06
CA ALA A 54 -1.36 32.86 19.09
C ALA A 54 -2.66 33.60 19.49
N PRO A 55 -3.84 32.95 19.47
CA PRO A 55 -5.06 33.56 19.97
C PRO A 55 -4.91 33.80 21.49
N GLN A 56 -4.71 35.06 21.86
CA GLN A 56 -4.73 35.50 23.26
C GLN A 56 -6.17 35.52 23.76
N SER A 57 -6.63 34.46 24.42
CA SER A 57 -7.66 34.58 25.48
C SER A 57 -7.94 33.27 26.23
N GLY A 58 -7.58 33.24 27.51
CA GLY A 58 -8.42 32.70 28.59
C GLY A 58 -8.60 31.19 28.76
N LEU A 59 -8.07 30.33 27.91
CA LEU A 59 -8.18 28.87 28.09
C LEU A 59 -7.02 28.36 28.99
N GLY A 60 -7.25 27.35 29.83
CA GLY A 60 -6.25 26.86 30.81
C GLY A 60 -5.08 26.08 30.20
N PRO A 61 -3.98 25.77 30.91
CA PRO A 61 -2.71 25.25 30.36
C PRO A 61 -2.73 23.91 29.58
N GLY A 62 -3.90 23.30 29.34
CA GLY A 62 -4.07 22.07 28.57
C GLY A 62 -4.15 22.26 27.05
N TRP A 63 -4.78 23.32 26.54
CA TRP A 63 -5.02 23.49 25.09
C TRP A 63 -3.74 23.77 24.30
N GLU A 64 -2.76 24.46 24.90
CA GLU A 64 -1.46 24.73 24.24
C GLU A 64 -0.75 23.42 23.85
N ARG A 65 -0.88 22.37 24.69
CA ARG A 65 -0.31 21.05 24.39
C ARG A 65 -1.04 20.36 23.25
N GLU A 66 -2.38 20.43 23.23
CA GLU A 66 -3.19 19.78 22.20
C GLU A 66 -2.99 20.43 20.83
N PHE A 67 -2.95 21.76 20.76
CA PHE A 67 -2.70 22.49 19.51
C PHE A 67 -1.27 22.25 18.99
N PHE A 68 -0.27 22.24 19.87
CA PHE A 68 1.10 21.94 19.47
C PHE A 68 1.21 20.53 18.89
N VAL A 69 0.63 19.53 19.55
CA VAL A 69 0.64 18.14 19.07
C VAL A 69 -0.08 18.02 17.73
N SER A 70 -1.26 18.64 17.58
CA SER A 70 -2.02 18.59 16.32
C SER A 70 -1.24 19.22 15.15
N ASN A 71 -0.63 20.38 15.37
CA ASN A 71 0.11 21.09 14.31
C ASN A 71 1.42 20.37 13.95
N SER A 72 2.18 19.89 14.95
CA SER A 72 3.39 19.12 14.71
C SER A 72 3.10 17.80 14.00
N VAL A 73 2.02 17.11 14.38
CA VAL A 73 1.58 15.87 13.72
C VAL A 73 1.14 16.15 12.29
N SER A 74 0.35 17.21 12.05
CA SER A 74 -0.08 17.59 10.69
C SER A 74 1.11 17.91 9.79
N HIS A 75 2.04 18.76 10.26
CA HIS A 75 3.25 19.10 9.51
C HIS A 75 4.15 17.89 9.26
N TYR A 76 4.22 16.97 10.23
CA TYR A 76 4.97 15.73 10.06
C TYR A 76 4.30 14.80 9.05
N LEU A 77 2.98 14.64 9.12
CA LEU A 77 2.20 13.85 8.16
C LEU A 77 2.29 14.42 6.74
N THR A 78 2.22 15.73 6.55
CA THR A 78 2.41 16.36 5.23
C THR A 78 3.85 16.19 4.71
N THR A 79 4.83 16.11 5.60
CA THR A 79 6.23 15.88 5.22
C THR A 79 6.49 14.45 4.75
N ILE A 80 5.77 13.47 5.31
CA ILE A 80 5.98 12.04 5.03
C ILE A 80 5.08 11.53 3.91
N LEU A 81 3.84 12.01 3.89
CA LEU A 81 2.91 11.66 2.84
C LEU A 81 3.38 12.31 1.53
N PRO A 82 3.20 11.63 0.39
CA PRO A 82 3.63 12.19 -0.89
C PRO A 82 2.98 13.55 -1.14
N ASN A 83 3.78 14.46 -1.70
CA ASN A 83 3.34 15.79 -2.13
C ASN A 83 2.10 15.64 -3.04
N GLY A 84 0.99 16.23 -2.63
CA GLY A 84 -0.31 16.12 -3.32
C GLY A 84 -1.37 15.28 -2.59
N SER A 85 -1.05 14.64 -1.47
CA SER A 85 -2.03 13.92 -0.64
C SER A 85 -2.92 14.83 0.22
N LEU A 86 -2.49 16.06 0.54
CA LEU A 86 -3.08 16.86 1.62
C LEU A 86 -3.44 18.32 1.32
N GLY A 87 -3.26 18.86 0.10
CA GLY A 87 -3.62 20.28 -0.10
C GLY A 87 -3.60 20.82 -1.51
N ASP A 88 -2.57 20.55 -2.31
CA ASP A 88 -2.55 20.97 -3.71
C ASP A 88 -3.18 19.89 -4.55
N SER A 89 -4.48 20.00 -4.85
CA SER A 89 -5.11 19.12 -5.82
C SER A 89 -4.51 19.44 -7.20
N PRO A 90 -3.67 18.56 -7.78
CA PRO A 90 -3.34 18.74 -9.18
C PRO A 90 -4.66 18.72 -9.96
N GLY A 91 -4.77 19.55 -11.00
CA GLY A 91 -5.99 19.64 -11.79
C GLY A 91 -6.51 18.24 -12.13
N LEU A 92 -7.83 18.05 -12.10
CA LEU A 92 -8.48 16.74 -12.23
C LEU A 92 -7.90 15.90 -13.39
N PHE A 93 -7.55 16.55 -14.50
CA PHE A 93 -6.88 15.91 -15.64
C PHE A 93 -5.51 15.31 -15.32
N GLN A 94 -4.66 16.04 -14.59
CA GLN A 94 -3.35 15.54 -14.17
C GLN A 94 -3.48 14.39 -13.15
N THR A 95 -4.48 14.46 -12.29
CA THR A 95 -4.86 13.36 -11.38
C THR A 95 -5.24 12.12 -12.19
N ILE A 96 -6.16 12.24 -13.15
CA ILE A 96 -6.58 11.13 -14.01
C ILE A 96 -5.37 10.57 -14.77
N LEU A 97 -4.57 11.41 -15.42
CA LEU A 97 -3.39 10.97 -16.16
C LEU A 97 -2.38 10.22 -15.28
N ARG A 98 -2.20 10.66 -14.03
CA ARG A 98 -1.24 10.07 -13.10
C ARG A 98 -1.74 8.76 -12.48
N TYR A 99 -3.03 8.65 -12.17
CA TYR A 99 -3.59 7.50 -11.45
C TYR A 99 -4.24 6.45 -12.36
N HIS A 100 -4.63 6.81 -13.59
CA HIS A 100 -5.24 5.85 -14.51
C HIS A 100 -4.17 4.90 -15.08
N LYS A 101 -4.41 3.59 -14.97
CA LYS A 101 -3.42 2.53 -15.26
C LYS A 101 -2.78 2.68 -16.64
N TYR A 102 -3.57 3.02 -17.65
CA TYR A 102 -3.13 3.13 -19.04
C TYR A 102 -2.30 4.39 -19.31
N SER A 103 -2.66 5.53 -18.72
CA SER A 103 -1.93 6.79 -18.92
C SER A 103 -0.71 6.90 -17.99
N ALA A 104 -0.76 6.30 -16.81
CA ALA A 104 0.33 6.25 -15.84
C ALA A 104 1.56 5.51 -16.39
N ALA A 105 1.36 4.63 -17.38
CA ALA A 105 2.45 4.02 -18.13
C ALA A 105 3.32 5.08 -18.82
N PHE A 106 2.73 6.16 -19.34
CA PHE A 106 3.47 7.17 -20.10
C PHE A 106 3.94 8.36 -19.25
N VAL A 107 3.10 8.84 -18.33
CA VAL A 107 3.29 10.15 -17.68
C VAL A 107 4.10 10.07 -16.37
N GLY A 108 3.99 8.98 -15.61
CA GLY A 108 4.56 8.92 -14.26
C GLY A 108 6.05 8.56 -14.25
N ARG A 109 6.89 9.37 -13.61
CA ARG A 109 8.27 9.01 -13.24
C ARG A 109 8.25 8.30 -11.89
N SER A 110 8.75 7.07 -11.81
CA SER A 110 8.96 6.34 -10.55
C SER A 110 10.18 5.43 -10.73
N LEU A 111 11.11 5.45 -9.77
CA LEU A 111 12.28 4.56 -9.83
C LEU A 111 11.89 3.11 -9.52
N GLN A 112 10.84 2.89 -8.74
CA GLN A 112 10.38 1.54 -8.40
C GLN A 112 9.53 0.90 -9.49
N HIS A 113 8.65 1.69 -10.10
CA HIS A 113 7.79 1.22 -11.16
C HIS A 113 8.28 1.79 -12.48
N THR A 114 9.23 1.07 -13.07
CA THR A 114 9.77 1.42 -14.38
C THR A 114 8.64 1.50 -15.40
N ARG A 115 8.82 2.36 -16.40
CA ARG A 115 7.87 2.53 -17.51
C ARG A 115 7.55 1.18 -18.18
N VAL A 116 8.58 0.34 -18.37
CA VAL A 116 8.45 -0.99 -18.96
C VAL A 116 7.55 -1.88 -18.12
N LEU A 117 7.75 -1.94 -16.80
CA LEU A 117 6.92 -2.78 -15.92
C LEU A 117 5.44 -2.38 -15.95
N ARG A 118 5.15 -1.08 -15.96
CA ARG A 118 3.77 -0.58 -16.08
C ARG A 118 3.15 -0.93 -17.43
N TRP A 119 3.93 -0.78 -18.50
CA TRP A 119 3.52 -1.18 -19.84
C TRP A 119 3.24 -2.68 -19.93
N THR A 120 4.13 -3.53 -19.42
CA THR A 120 3.93 -4.98 -19.34
C THR A 120 2.65 -5.33 -18.58
N ASN A 121 2.38 -4.67 -17.45
CA ASN A 121 1.14 -4.90 -16.69
C ASN A 121 -0.12 -4.55 -17.51
N VAL A 122 -0.09 -3.46 -18.28
CA VAL A 122 -1.19 -3.06 -19.17
C VAL A 122 -1.36 -4.07 -20.30
N CYS A 123 -0.27 -4.44 -20.99
CA CYS A 123 -0.30 -5.43 -22.06
C CYS A 123 -0.82 -6.79 -21.57
N LEU A 124 -0.33 -7.26 -20.43
CA LEU A 124 -0.78 -8.52 -19.83
C LEU A 124 -2.27 -8.46 -19.45
N GLY A 125 -2.74 -7.35 -18.89
CA GLY A 125 -4.18 -7.15 -18.62
C GLY A 125 -5.04 -7.20 -19.89
N LEU A 126 -4.58 -6.58 -20.98
CA LEU A 126 -5.26 -6.64 -22.28
C LEU A 126 -5.24 -8.05 -22.87
N LEU A 127 -4.10 -8.73 -22.87
CA LEU A 127 -3.96 -10.10 -23.39
C LEU A 127 -4.82 -11.08 -22.61
N VAL A 128 -4.83 -11.01 -21.27
CA VAL A 128 -5.71 -11.85 -20.43
C VAL A 128 -7.18 -11.58 -20.74
N THR A 129 -7.58 -10.32 -20.90
CA THR A 129 -8.97 -9.98 -21.24
C THR A 129 -9.37 -10.51 -22.61
N LEU A 130 -8.49 -10.34 -23.61
CA LEU A 130 -8.71 -10.86 -24.96
C LEU A 130 -8.77 -12.39 -24.97
N PHE A 131 -7.86 -13.06 -24.25
CA PHE A 131 -7.81 -14.51 -24.14
C PHE A 131 -9.09 -15.08 -23.51
N ILE A 132 -9.54 -14.52 -22.39
CA ILE A 132 -10.79 -14.95 -21.74
C ILE A 132 -11.98 -14.68 -22.65
N ASN A 133 -12.01 -13.54 -23.35
CA ASN A 133 -13.06 -13.24 -24.31
C ASN A 133 -13.07 -14.27 -25.46
N THR A 134 -11.90 -14.60 -26.04
CA THR A 134 -11.80 -15.62 -27.10
C THR A 134 -12.19 -17.00 -26.59
N LEU A 135 -11.85 -17.37 -25.35
CA LEU A 135 -12.30 -18.64 -24.76
C LEU A 135 -13.81 -18.68 -24.60
N ILE A 136 -14.43 -17.59 -24.12
CA ILE A 136 -15.88 -17.52 -23.96
C ILE A 136 -16.58 -17.65 -25.31
N TYR A 137 -16.11 -16.95 -26.35
CA TYR A 137 -16.66 -17.11 -27.70
C TYR A 137 -16.41 -18.51 -28.27
N GLY A 138 -15.24 -19.12 -28.03
CA GLY A 138 -14.95 -20.48 -28.46
C GLY A 138 -15.81 -21.54 -27.75
N ILE A 139 -16.16 -21.32 -26.48
CA ILE A 139 -17.06 -22.20 -25.72
C ILE A 139 -18.53 -21.99 -26.14
N PHE A 140 -18.95 -20.75 -26.40
CA PHE A 140 -20.32 -20.44 -26.79
C PHE A 140 -20.62 -20.74 -28.26
N TYR A 141 -19.62 -20.67 -29.12
CA TYR A 141 -19.72 -20.88 -30.57
C TYR A 141 -18.53 -21.74 -31.04
N PRO A 142 -18.50 -23.03 -30.69
CA PRO A 142 -17.47 -23.93 -31.18
C PRO A 142 -17.65 -24.08 -32.70
N ASP A 143 -16.66 -23.62 -33.48
CA ASP A 143 -16.59 -23.79 -34.93
C ASP A 143 -15.65 -24.97 -35.22
N GLU A 144 -16.10 -26.18 -34.88
CA GLU A 144 -15.33 -27.42 -35.18
C GLU A 144 -15.50 -27.89 -36.64
N GLY A 145 -16.16 -27.09 -37.48
CA GLY A 145 -16.50 -27.48 -38.86
C GLY A 145 -17.76 -28.33 -38.98
N GLU A 146 -18.41 -28.67 -37.85
CA GLU A 146 -19.57 -29.57 -37.82
C GLU A 146 -20.75 -29.05 -38.65
N CYS A 147 -20.97 -27.72 -38.69
CA CYS A 147 -22.02 -27.13 -39.51
C CYS A 147 -21.76 -27.32 -41.01
N GLN A 148 -20.51 -27.19 -41.45
CA GLN A 148 -20.10 -27.24 -42.85
C GLN A 148 -20.19 -28.67 -43.41
N ASP A 149 -20.11 -29.68 -42.53
CA ASP A 149 -20.24 -31.09 -42.90
C ASP A 149 -21.69 -31.53 -43.14
N LYS A 150 -22.69 -30.72 -42.74
CA LYS A 150 -24.12 -31.04 -42.91
C LYS A 150 -24.61 -30.72 -44.32
N LEU A 151 -24.99 -31.75 -45.08
CA LEU A 151 -25.45 -31.61 -46.46
C LEU A 151 -26.95 -31.33 -46.59
N THR A 152 -27.75 -31.68 -45.58
CA THR A 152 -29.21 -31.53 -45.65
C THR A 152 -29.71 -30.42 -44.74
N ARG A 153 -30.76 -29.72 -45.19
CA ARG A 153 -31.41 -28.65 -44.41
C ARG A 153 -31.88 -29.13 -43.05
N ASP A 154 -32.47 -30.32 -42.97
CA ASP A 154 -33.03 -30.85 -41.73
C ASP A 154 -31.92 -31.21 -40.73
N GLU A 155 -30.79 -31.75 -41.21
CA GLU A 155 -29.64 -32.05 -40.36
C GLU A 155 -28.96 -30.77 -39.85
N CYS A 156 -28.78 -29.77 -40.71
CA CYS A 156 -28.23 -28.45 -40.35
C CYS A 156 -29.04 -27.75 -39.25
N LEU A 157 -30.37 -27.92 -39.24
CA LEU A 157 -31.26 -27.26 -38.28
C LEU A 157 -31.56 -28.10 -37.03
N SER A 158 -31.02 -29.32 -36.95
CA SER A 158 -31.30 -30.26 -35.86
C SER A 158 -30.52 -29.95 -34.58
N GLU A 159 -29.34 -29.32 -34.69
CA GLU A 159 -28.46 -29.04 -33.57
C GLU A 159 -28.78 -27.68 -32.92
N MET A 160 -29.15 -27.73 -31.63
CA MET A 160 -29.32 -26.54 -30.79
C MET A 160 -28.03 -26.21 -30.08
N SER A 161 -27.75 -24.91 -29.90
CA SER A 161 -26.57 -24.50 -29.14
C SER A 161 -26.71 -24.89 -27.67
N SER A 162 -25.60 -25.27 -27.02
CA SER A 162 -25.62 -25.73 -25.62
C SER A 162 -25.90 -24.62 -24.60
N VAL A 163 -25.73 -23.36 -25.01
CA VAL A 163 -25.78 -22.20 -24.12
C VAL A 163 -26.99 -21.31 -24.37
N TYR A 164 -27.42 -21.20 -25.62
CA TYR A 164 -28.59 -20.40 -25.99
C TYR A 164 -29.68 -21.29 -26.57
N ASP A 165 -30.93 -20.91 -26.34
CA ASP A 165 -32.11 -21.52 -26.98
C ASP A 165 -32.22 -21.06 -28.44
N ALA A 166 -31.13 -21.21 -29.18
CA ALA A 166 -30.96 -20.84 -30.57
C ALA A 166 -30.25 -21.97 -31.32
N ARG A 167 -30.50 -22.06 -32.63
CA ARG A 167 -29.84 -23.03 -33.50
C ARG A 167 -28.38 -22.66 -33.66
N LEU A 168 -27.50 -23.66 -33.58
CA LEU A 168 -26.06 -23.48 -33.74
C LEU A 168 -25.71 -23.10 -35.19
N CYS A 169 -26.34 -23.78 -36.14
CA CYS A 169 -26.13 -23.54 -37.56
C CYS A 169 -27.33 -22.84 -38.20
N GLN A 170 -27.06 -22.09 -39.27
CA GLN A 170 -28.05 -21.46 -40.13
C GLN A 170 -27.88 -21.98 -41.57
N TRP A 171 -28.96 -22.50 -42.14
CA TRP A 171 -29.03 -22.85 -43.56
C TRP A 171 -29.14 -21.58 -44.40
N LYS A 172 -28.18 -21.37 -45.31
CA LYS A 172 -28.20 -20.28 -46.28
C LYS A 172 -28.59 -20.84 -47.64
N GLU A 173 -29.79 -20.51 -48.09
CA GLU A 173 -30.27 -20.92 -49.41
C GLU A 173 -29.41 -20.25 -50.50
N ASP A 174 -28.80 -21.08 -51.34
CA ASP A 174 -27.98 -20.65 -52.48
C ASP A 174 -28.44 -21.43 -53.70
N MET A 175 -29.05 -20.71 -54.66
CA MET A 175 -29.61 -21.30 -55.87
C MET A 175 -28.52 -21.81 -56.83
N THR A 176 -27.25 -21.47 -56.58
CA THR A 176 -26.13 -21.87 -57.44
C THR A 176 -25.59 -23.27 -57.11
N VAL A 177 -25.88 -23.78 -55.92
CA VAL A 177 -25.44 -25.10 -55.45
C VAL A 177 -26.52 -26.14 -55.75
N ILE A 178 -26.12 -27.30 -56.29
CA ILE A 178 -27.02 -28.38 -56.76
C ILE A 178 -27.95 -28.87 -55.63
N ASP A 179 -27.50 -28.80 -54.37
CA ASP A 179 -28.22 -29.26 -53.18
C ASP A 179 -29.07 -28.18 -52.49
N GLY A 180 -29.22 -26.99 -53.09
CA GLY A 180 -30.19 -25.97 -52.65
C GLY A 180 -29.75 -25.08 -51.47
N GLY A 181 -28.47 -25.10 -51.10
CA GLY A 181 -27.89 -24.18 -50.12
C GLY A 181 -26.60 -24.68 -49.48
N ASN A 182 -26.09 -23.90 -48.53
CA ASN A 182 -24.94 -24.25 -47.69
C ASN A 182 -25.28 -24.00 -46.21
N CYS A 183 -24.86 -24.91 -45.33
CA CYS A 183 -24.98 -24.74 -43.89
C CYS A 183 -23.78 -23.93 -43.36
N SER A 184 -24.05 -22.90 -42.55
CA SER A 184 -23.02 -22.03 -41.98
C SER A 184 -23.28 -21.79 -40.50
N LEU A 185 -22.22 -21.50 -39.74
CA LEU A 185 -22.36 -21.19 -38.32
C LEU A 185 -23.22 -19.93 -38.13
N ASN A 186 -24.21 -20.01 -37.24
CA ASN A 186 -25.06 -18.87 -36.93
C ASN A 186 -24.22 -17.80 -36.19
N PRO A 187 -24.10 -16.57 -36.71
CA PRO A 187 -23.27 -15.56 -36.08
C PRO A 187 -23.81 -15.20 -34.69
N PRO A 188 -22.93 -14.82 -33.74
CA PRO A 188 -23.36 -14.42 -32.41
C PRO A 188 -24.33 -13.22 -32.50
N PRO A 189 -25.39 -13.20 -31.67
CA PRO A 189 -26.38 -12.14 -31.73
C PRO A 189 -25.74 -10.82 -31.33
N GLN A 190 -25.93 -9.79 -32.17
CA GLN A 190 -25.39 -8.45 -31.92
C GLN A 190 -26.29 -7.60 -31.00
N TYR A 191 -27.21 -8.23 -30.27
CA TYR A 191 -28.06 -7.53 -29.32
C TYR A 191 -27.21 -7.00 -28.15
N PHE A 192 -27.48 -5.75 -27.77
CA PHE A 192 -26.77 -5.07 -26.68
C PHE A 192 -26.73 -5.88 -25.37
N VAL A 193 -27.83 -6.58 -25.04
CA VAL A 193 -27.95 -7.41 -23.83
C VAL A 193 -26.94 -8.56 -23.85
N PHE A 194 -26.82 -9.26 -24.99
CA PHE A 194 -25.86 -10.37 -25.14
C PHE A 194 -24.43 -9.88 -24.93
N ILE A 195 -24.06 -8.77 -25.60
CA ILE A 195 -22.72 -8.19 -25.50
C ILE A 195 -22.40 -7.80 -24.05
N ILE A 196 -23.34 -7.16 -23.33
CA ILE A 196 -23.12 -6.80 -21.91
C ILE A 196 -22.90 -8.04 -21.05
N VAL A 197 -23.71 -9.09 -21.23
CA VAL A 197 -23.59 -10.31 -20.42
C VAL A 197 -22.21 -10.95 -20.65
N VAL A 198 -21.78 -11.08 -21.90
CA VAL A 198 -20.45 -11.61 -22.22
C VAL A 198 -19.35 -10.74 -21.62
N VAL A 199 -19.43 -9.41 -21.77
CA VAL A 199 -18.44 -8.49 -21.19
C VAL A 199 -18.40 -8.59 -19.66
N LEU A 200 -19.55 -8.70 -18.99
CA LEU A 200 -19.64 -8.82 -17.53
C LEU A 200 -18.99 -10.13 -17.06
N ILE A 201 -19.25 -11.24 -17.74
CA ILE A 201 -18.62 -12.54 -17.44
C ILE A 201 -17.11 -12.46 -17.67
N THR A 202 -16.68 -11.90 -18.80
CA THR A 202 -15.26 -11.69 -19.12
C THR A 202 -14.56 -10.86 -18.05
N VAL A 203 -15.17 -9.75 -17.61
CA VAL A 203 -14.62 -8.91 -16.53
C VAL A 203 -14.57 -9.67 -15.21
N LEU A 204 -15.64 -10.39 -14.84
CA LEU A 204 -15.73 -11.14 -13.59
C LEU A 204 -14.64 -12.21 -13.49
N ILE A 205 -14.32 -12.88 -14.59
CA ILE A 205 -13.28 -13.93 -14.66
C ILE A 205 -11.87 -13.33 -14.79
N SER A 206 -11.70 -12.27 -15.58
CA SER A 206 -10.38 -11.66 -15.82
C SER A 206 -9.84 -10.89 -14.62
N LEU A 207 -10.70 -10.27 -13.80
CA LEU A 207 -10.27 -9.49 -12.63
C LEU A 207 -9.39 -10.25 -11.62
N PRO A 208 -9.75 -11.46 -11.12
CA PRO A 208 -8.90 -12.21 -10.19
C PRO A 208 -7.56 -12.63 -10.83
N VAL A 209 -7.57 -13.01 -12.12
CA VAL A 209 -6.38 -13.38 -12.86
C VAL A 209 -5.44 -12.17 -13.02
N GLN A 210 -5.99 -11.03 -13.41
CA GLN A 210 -5.25 -9.76 -13.48
C GLN A 210 -4.67 -9.37 -12.12
N PHE A 211 -5.45 -9.53 -11.04
CA PHE A 211 -4.97 -9.25 -9.69
C PHE A 211 -3.80 -10.17 -9.30
N ALA A 212 -3.85 -11.46 -9.66
CA ALA A 212 -2.76 -12.40 -9.40
C ALA A 212 -1.47 -12.01 -10.13
N TYR A 213 -1.56 -11.65 -11.42
CA TYR A 213 -0.41 -11.15 -12.18
C TYR A 213 0.12 -9.83 -11.65
N GLU A 214 -0.76 -8.87 -11.34
CA GLU A 214 -0.38 -7.63 -10.68
C GLU A 214 0.36 -7.93 -9.38
N TYR A 215 -0.18 -8.80 -8.53
CA TYR A 215 0.45 -9.19 -7.27
C TYR A 215 1.84 -9.80 -7.49
N LEU A 216 2.01 -10.67 -8.48
CA LEU A 216 3.29 -11.30 -8.80
C LEU A 216 4.31 -10.27 -9.33
N LEU A 217 3.90 -9.42 -10.27
CA LEU A 217 4.74 -8.36 -10.82
C LEU A 217 5.18 -7.38 -9.71
N PHE A 218 4.25 -6.95 -8.86
CA PHE A 218 4.48 -6.01 -7.75
C PHE A 218 5.08 -6.62 -6.49
N THR A 219 5.17 -7.95 -6.36
CA THR A 219 5.79 -8.57 -5.19
C THR A 219 7.17 -9.11 -5.52
N VAL A 220 7.36 -9.62 -6.74
CA VAL A 220 8.56 -10.37 -7.14
C VAL A 220 9.30 -9.68 -8.28
N CYS A 221 8.65 -9.47 -9.44
CA CYS A 221 9.35 -9.04 -10.66
C CYS A 221 9.96 -7.62 -10.56
N PHE A 222 9.31 -6.70 -9.83
CA PHE A 222 9.83 -5.34 -9.63
C PHE A 222 11.09 -5.28 -8.76
N ARG A 223 11.40 -6.34 -8.00
CA ARG A 223 12.53 -6.36 -7.08
C ARG A 223 13.83 -6.59 -7.83
N ARG A 224 14.94 -6.09 -7.26
CA ARG A 224 16.27 -6.29 -7.84
C ARG A 224 16.83 -7.63 -7.37
N PRO A 225 17.22 -8.57 -8.25
CA PRO A 225 17.79 -9.84 -7.84
C PRO A 225 19.23 -9.66 -7.33
N ARG A 226 19.60 -10.40 -6.27
CA ARG A 226 20.99 -10.52 -5.78
C ARG A 226 21.77 -11.52 -6.60
N LEU A 227 22.26 -11.10 -7.76
CA LEU A 227 23.06 -11.93 -8.67
C LEU A 227 24.39 -12.40 -8.04
N GLU A 228 24.87 -11.70 -7.00
CA GLU A 228 26.07 -12.05 -6.25
C GLU A 228 26.00 -13.45 -5.63
N LEU A 229 24.80 -13.92 -5.28
CA LEU A 229 24.58 -15.28 -4.77
C LEU A 229 24.90 -16.37 -5.81
N CYS A 230 24.90 -16.01 -7.09
CA CYS A 230 25.24 -16.88 -8.22
C CYS A 230 26.66 -16.59 -8.76
N GLY A 231 27.46 -15.76 -8.08
CA GLY A 231 28.79 -15.35 -8.54
C GLY A 231 28.78 -14.29 -9.66
N LEU A 232 27.63 -13.68 -9.95
CA LEU A 232 27.49 -12.65 -10.98
C LEU A 232 27.42 -11.26 -10.33
N THR A 233 28.17 -10.30 -10.84
CA THR A 233 28.16 -8.93 -10.30
C THR A 233 26.89 -8.19 -10.74
N SER A 234 26.06 -7.80 -9.77
CA SER A 234 24.76 -7.17 -10.01
C SER A 234 24.87 -5.78 -10.67
N GLU A 235 25.99 -5.08 -10.46
CA GLU A 235 26.28 -3.78 -11.06
C GLU A 235 26.64 -3.87 -12.55
N PHE A 236 27.32 -4.95 -12.97
CA PHE A 236 27.71 -5.14 -14.37
C PHE A 236 26.49 -5.48 -15.24
N TRP A 237 25.63 -6.39 -14.77
CA TRP A 237 24.49 -6.87 -15.56
C TRP A 237 23.25 -5.96 -15.50
N LEU A 238 22.95 -5.37 -14.34
CA LEU A 238 21.75 -4.55 -14.14
C LEU A 238 22.05 -3.06 -14.09
N GLY A 239 23.31 -2.67 -14.24
CA GLY A 239 23.78 -1.29 -14.06
C GLY A 239 23.90 -0.88 -12.59
N PRO A 240 24.49 0.30 -12.32
CA PRO A 240 24.55 0.84 -10.96
C PRO A 240 23.13 1.13 -10.43
N SER A 241 22.92 1.00 -9.12
CA SER A 241 21.68 1.49 -8.52
C SER A 241 21.53 2.99 -8.78
N THR A 242 20.38 3.41 -9.30
CA THR A 242 20.05 4.80 -9.66
C THR A 242 20.03 5.79 -8.48
N GLN A 243 20.48 5.38 -7.29
CA GLN A 243 20.43 6.16 -6.04
C GLN A 243 21.76 6.73 -5.57
N LYS A 244 22.82 6.70 -6.40
CA LYS A 244 24.01 7.53 -6.12
C LYS A 244 23.73 9.01 -6.44
N GLY A 245 22.58 9.51 -5.99
CA GLY A 245 22.23 10.92 -6.09
C GLY A 245 23.02 11.69 -5.04
N GLU A 246 23.84 12.62 -5.52
CA GLU A 246 24.49 13.66 -4.74
C GLU A 246 23.40 14.57 -4.15
N LEU A 247 22.82 14.15 -3.02
CA LEU A 247 21.80 14.92 -2.32
C LEU A 247 22.49 15.99 -1.46
N ASP A 248 22.03 17.23 -1.62
CA ASP A 248 22.48 18.41 -0.89
C ASP A 248 22.55 18.12 0.62
N GLN A 249 23.75 18.11 1.19
CA GLN A 249 24.05 17.62 2.54
C GLN A 249 23.55 18.52 3.68
N SER A 250 22.82 19.61 3.40
CA SER A 250 22.61 20.69 4.38
C SER A 250 21.27 20.66 5.13
N VAL A 251 20.32 19.81 4.77
CA VAL A 251 18.98 19.85 5.41
C VAL A 251 18.92 18.85 6.57
N GLN A 252 19.09 19.35 7.80
CA GLN A 252 18.85 18.59 9.03
C GLN A 252 17.43 17.99 9.05
N SER A 253 17.28 16.79 9.58
CA SER A 253 15.98 16.13 9.58
C SER A 253 14.99 16.81 10.55
N PRO A 254 13.74 17.07 10.13
CA PRO A 254 12.73 17.70 10.98
C PRO A 254 12.47 16.90 12.27
N LEU A 255 12.56 15.57 12.21
CA LEU A 255 12.34 14.71 13.38
C LEU A 255 13.48 14.84 14.39
N LYS A 256 14.74 14.96 13.93
CA LYS A 256 15.87 15.21 14.83
C LYS A 256 15.71 16.55 15.52
N GLY A 257 15.29 17.59 14.80
CA GLY A 257 14.94 18.89 15.39
C GLY A 257 13.85 18.78 16.46
N LEU A 258 12.73 18.10 16.15
CA LEU A 258 11.65 17.85 17.11
C LEU A 258 12.09 17.03 18.32
N HIS A 259 12.94 16.02 18.12
CA HIS A 259 13.42 15.17 19.21
C HIS A 259 14.42 15.93 20.10
N GLU A 260 15.29 16.76 19.51
CA GLU A 260 16.19 17.64 20.25
C GLU A 260 15.40 18.69 21.05
N GLU A 261 14.36 19.28 20.44
CA GLU A 261 13.47 20.23 21.12
C GLU A 261 12.68 19.56 22.26
N ALA A 262 12.10 18.38 22.01
CA ALA A 262 11.38 17.62 23.02
C ALA A 262 12.30 17.14 24.14
N ALA A 263 13.53 16.73 23.82
CA ALA A 263 14.55 16.37 24.79
C ALA A 263 14.91 17.60 25.64
N ALA A 264 15.17 18.76 25.04
CA ALA A 264 15.47 20.01 25.76
C ALA A 264 14.35 20.39 26.73
N LYS A 265 13.08 20.24 26.33
CA LYS A 265 11.90 20.45 27.20
C LYS A 265 11.75 19.38 28.30
N HIS A 266 12.14 18.13 28.04
CA HIS A 266 12.10 17.07 29.04
C HIS A 266 13.21 17.22 30.11
N TRP A 267 14.40 17.68 29.71
CA TRP A 267 15.52 17.93 30.62
C TRP A 267 15.21 18.98 31.69
N THR A 268 14.36 19.97 31.39
CA THR A 268 13.97 20.99 32.38
C THR A 268 12.94 20.49 33.39
N THR A 269 12.26 19.36 33.13
CA THR A 269 11.12 18.89 33.94
C THR A 269 11.37 17.57 34.69
N GLN A 270 12.35 16.74 34.29
CA GLN A 270 12.59 15.43 34.93
C GLN A 270 13.83 15.37 35.83
N ARG A 271 13.59 15.02 37.10
CA ARG A 271 14.60 14.58 38.08
C ARG A 271 15.40 13.37 37.55
N PRO A 272 16.66 13.19 38.00
CA PRO A 272 17.59 12.19 37.48
C PRO A 272 17.16 10.75 37.86
N GLY A 273 16.32 10.13 37.04
CA GLY A 273 15.93 8.71 37.12
C GLY A 273 16.16 7.93 35.80
N ASN A 274 16.89 8.50 34.84
CA ASN A 274 16.93 8.05 33.44
C ASN A 274 17.88 6.86 33.13
N LEU A 275 18.28 6.06 34.11
CA LEU A 275 19.14 4.89 33.88
C LEU A 275 18.41 3.71 33.18
N HIS A 276 17.08 3.74 33.11
CA HIS A 276 16.27 2.63 32.56
C HIS A 276 16.16 2.60 31.03
N ARG A 277 16.44 3.70 30.32
CA ARG A 277 16.18 3.76 28.87
C ARG A 277 17.30 3.13 28.03
N THR A 278 18.56 3.26 28.45
CA THR A 278 19.72 2.65 27.78
C THR A 278 19.86 1.15 28.06
N THR A 279 19.37 0.69 29.21
CA THR A 279 19.36 -0.74 29.57
C THR A 279 18.36 -1.53 28.72
N SER A 280 17.17 -0.99 28.44
CA SER A 280 16.18 -1.66 27.58
C SER A 280 16.69 -1.92 26.16
N GLN A 281 17.42 -0.97 25.55
CA GLN A 281 17.86 -1.11 24.16
C GLN A 281 18.94 -2.21 23.98
N LYS A 282 19.87 -2.33 24.92
CA LYS A 282 20.85 -3.44 24.95
C LYS A 282 20.18 -4.77 25.27
N PHE A 283 19.21 -4.76 26.18
CA PHE A 283 18.48 -5.95 26.61
C PHE A 283 17.78 -6.66 25.43
N HIS A 284 17.14 -5.91 24.52
CA HIS A 284 16.44 -6.50 23.38
C HIS A 284 17.36 -7.09 22.30
N GLN A 285 18.62 -6.65 22.19
CA GLN A 285 19.55 -7.17 21.19
C GLN A 285 20.19 -8.50 21.61
N GLU A 286 20.42 -8.70 22.91
CA GLU A 286 21.16 -9.85 23.44
C GLU A 286 20.26 -10.95 24.04
N MET A 287 19.05 -10.61 24.49
CA MET A 287 18.16 -11.60 25.10
C MET A 287 17.72 -12.67 24.10
N HIS A 288 17.80 -13.95 24.46
CA HIS A 288 17.32 -15.04 23.60
C HIS A 288 15.78 -14.98 23.42
N PRO A 289 15.20 -15.20 22.22
CA PRO A 289 13.75 -15.09 21.98
C PRO A 289 12.86 -15.93 22.91
N ARG A 290 13.37 -17.09 23.37
CA ARG A 290 12.65 -17.91 24.37
C ARG A 290 12.56 -17.24 25.74
N LEU A 291 13.63 -16.60 26.21
CA LEU A 291 13.64 -15.89 27.48
C LEU A 291 12.76 -14.64 27.42
N GLU A 292 12.75 -13.95 26.28
CA GLU A 292 11.85 -12.82 26.05
C GLU A 292 10.39 -13.26 26.05
N ALA A 293 10.05 -14.38 25.40
CA ALA A 293 8.70 -14.94 25.44
C ALA A 293 8.27 -15.27 26.88
N ASP A 294 9.15 -15.89 27.67
CA ASP A 294 8.88 -16.21 29.07
C ASP A 294 8.71 -14.96 29.94
N ALA A 295 9.55 -13.95 29.75
CA ALA A 295 9.44 -12.67 30.45
C ALA A 295 8.14 -11.93 30.06
N LEU A 296 7.74 -11.97 28.79
CA LEU A 296 6.48 -11.38 28.31
C LEU A 296 5.28 -12.09 28.93
N LEU A 297 5.24 -13.42 28.90
CA LEU A 297 4.18 -14.21 29.52
C LEU A 297 4.08 -13.96 31.03
N LEU A 298 5.23 -13.87 31.73
CA LEU A 298 5.26 -13.54 33.15
C LEU A 298 4.71 -12.13 33.42
N SER A 299 5.10 -11.13 32.62
CA SER A 299 4.64 -9.75 32.76
C SER A 299 3.13 -9.61 32.52
N VAL A 300 2.61 -10.39 31.56
CA VAL A 300 1.18 -10.44 31.24
C VAL A 300 0.43 -11.14 32.37
N ASN A 301 0.96 -12.25 32.90
CA ASN A 301 0.34 -12.94 34.02
C ASN A 301 0.26 -12.04 35.27
N GLN A 302 1.36 -11.33 35.61
CA GLN A 302 1.37 -10.37 36.70
C GLN A 302 0.37 -9.23 36.49
N ALA A 303 0.25 -8.71 35.26
CA ALA A 303 -0.71 -7.67 34.92
C ALA A 303 -2.17 -8.16 35.00
N LEU A 304 -2.42 -9.43 34.65
CA LEU A 304 -3.73 -10.06 34.78
C LEU A 304 -4.09 -10.32 36.24
N GLU A 305 -3.18 -10.86 37.05
CA GLU A 305 -3.36 -11.09 38.48
C GLU A 305 -3.67 -9.78 39.21
N ALA A 306 -2.85 -8.74 39.01
CA ALA A 306 -3.07 -7.43 39.60
C ALA A 306 -4.47 -6.86 39.28
N ARG A 307 -5.03 -7.21 38.11
CA ARG A 307 -6.36 -6.81 37.71
C ARG A 307 -7.46 -7.67 38.31
N ILE A 308 -7.29 -8.99 38.37
CA ILE A 308 -8.26 -9.90 39.02
C ILE A 308 -8.45 -9.48 40.49
N TYR A 309 -7.36 -9.13 41.18
CA TYR A 309 -7.45 -8.63 42.55
C TYR A 309 -8.00 -7.19 42.64
N GLY A 310 -7.79 -6.36 41.60
CA GLY A 310 -8.24 -4.97 41.57
C GLY A 310 -9.69 -4.75 41.09
N GLU A 311 -10.25 -5.64 40.27
CA GLU A 311 -11.61 -5.55 39.71
C GLU A 311 -12.71 -6.01 40.66
N ASN A 312 -12.38 -6.69 41.76
CA ASN A 312 -13.36 -7.06 42.80
C ASN A 312 -13.88 -5.88 43.64
N LEU A 313 -13.62 -4.64 43.22
CA LEU A 313 -14.10 -3.43 43.91
C LEU A 313 -15.29 -2.85 43.13
N PRO A 314 -16.54 -3.07 43.58
CA PRO A 314 -17.76 -2.75 42.82
C PRO A 314 -17.93 -1.26 42.48
N TRP A 315 -17.18 -0.36 43.12
CA TRP A 315 -17.30 1.09 42.92
C TRP A 315 -16.40 1.67 41.80
N LYS A 316 -15.55 0.88 41.13
CA LYS A 316 -14.57 1.39 40.13
C LYS A 316 -15.03 1.34 38.66
N SER A 317 -16.30 1.04 38.39
CA SER A 317 -16.81 0.68 37.05
C SER A 317 -16.96 1.83 36.04
N VAL A 318 -16.92 3.10 36.43
CA VAL A 318 -17.43 4.20 35.57
C VAL A 318 -16.37 4.83 34.64
N GLY A 319 -15.07 4.46 34.72
CA GLY A 319 -14.01 5.11 33.93
C GLY A 319 -13.01 4.21 33.20
N GLN A 320 -13.20 2.88 33.17
CA GLN A 320 -12.16 1.92 32.73
C GLN A 320 -12.29 1.32 31.32
N THR A 321 -13.22 1.81 30.49
CA THR A 321 -13.51 1.22 29.16
C THR A 321 -12.28 1.11 28.24
N GLY A 322 -11.36 2.08 28.26
CA GLY A 322 -10.15 2.03 27.43
C GLY A 322 -9.12 0.98 27.88
N ARG A 323 -8.93 0.78 29.19
CA ARG A 323 -7.95 -0.19 29.70
C ARG A 323 -8.45 -1.63 29.58
N SER A 324 -9.75 -1.87 29.69
CA SER A 324 -10.32 -3.20 29.49
C SER A 324 -10.17 -3.70 28.06
N GLN A 325 -10.35 -2.81 27.09
CA GLN A 325 -10.16 -3.10 25.67
C GLN A 325 -8.70 -3.46 25.34
N ASN A 326 -7.73 -2.71 25.86
CA ASN A 326 -6.30 -3.01 25.66
C ASN A 326 -5.92 -4.40 26.18
N LEU A 327 -6.41 -4.76 27.37
CA LEU A 327 -6.15 -6.09 27.94
C LEU A 327 -6.82 -7.20 27.16
N ARG A 328 -8.07 -7.00 26.71
CA ARG A 328 -8.75 -7.96 25.84
C ARG A 328 -8.00 -8.14 24.51
N ALA A 329 -7.45 -7.06 23.95
CA ALA A 329 -6.62 -7.14 22.75
C ALA A 329 -5.33 -7.93 23.00
N ILE A 330 -4.65 -7.71 24.14
CA ILE A 330 -3.46 -8.47 24.54
C ILE A 330 -3.79 -9.96 24.76
N GLN A 331 -4.86 -10.26 25.47
CA GLN A 331 -5.36 -11.63 25.70
C GLN A 331 -5.68 -12.33 24.37
N THR A 332 -6.38 -11.65 23.47
CA THR A 332 -6.72 -12.17 22.15
C THR A 332 -5.47 -12.39 21.30
N ARG A 333 -4.48 -11.49 21.39
CA ARG A 333 -3.24 -11.57 20.60
C ARG A 333 -2.31 -12.67 21.10
N LEU A 334 -2.17 -12.83 22.43
CA LEU A 334 -1.35 -13.87 23.04
C LEU A 334 -2.07 -15.23 23.06
N GLY A 335 -3.38 -15.25 22.82
CA GLY A 335 -4.20 -16.45 22.93
C GLY A 335 -4.22 -16.95 24.37
N ILE A 336 -4.52 -16.09 25.34
CA ILE A 336 -4.63 -16.43 26.76
C ILE A 336 -6.01 -16.00 27.24
N TYR A 337 -6.75 -16.90 27.89
CA TYR A 337 -8.03 -16.61 28.53
C TYR A 337 -7.84 -15.73 29.77
N ALA A 338 -8.92 -15.12 30.28
CA ALA A 338 -8.86 -14.27 31.47
C ALA A 338 -8.34 -15.00 32.73
N ASN A 339 -8.46 -16.33 32.77
CA ASN A 339 -7.97 -17.20 33.84
C ASN A 339 -6.48 -17.59 33.69
N GLY A 340 -5.75 -17.04 32.70
CA GLY A 340 -4.35 -17.38 32.45
C GLY A 340 -4.13 -18.68 31.65
N THR A 341 -5.18 -19.44 31.34
CA THR A 341 -5.04 -20.65 30.52
C THR A 341 -4.86 -20.31 29.04
N PRO A 342 -3.97 -21.01 28.29
CA PRO A 342 -3.76 -20.74 26.88
C PRO A 342 -4.96 -21.22 26.03
N VAL A 343 -5.32 -20.45 25.02
CA VAL A 343 -6.32 -20.79 24.00
C VAL A 343 -5.78 -21.92 23.13
N ALA A 344 -6.57 -23.00 23.01
CA ALA A 344 -6.24 -24.13 22.16
C ALA A 344 -5.95 -23.66 20.72
N LEU A 345 -4.87 -24.18 20.14
CA LEU A 345 -4.47 -23.89 18.77
C LEU A 345 -5.42 -24.58 17.80
N THR A 346 -5.71 -23.95 16.65
CA THR A 346 -6.36 -24.65 15.53
C THR A 346 -5.49 -25.84 15.10
N GLY A 347 -6.08 -26.96 14.65
CA GLY A 347 -5.31 -28.16 14.29
C GLY A 347 -4.11 -27.91 13.35
N LEU A 348 -4.27 -27.00 12.38
CA LEU A 348 -3.18 -26.58 11.48
C LEU A 348 -2.08 -25.78 12.19
N GLN A 349 -2.45 -24.93 13.15
CA GLN A 349 -1.49 -24.17 13.97
C GLN A 349 -0.78 -25.10 14.95
N TRP A 350 -1.48 -26.05 15.56
CA TRP A 350 -0.89 -27.07 16.40
C TRP A 350 0.14 -27.90 15.64
N LEU A 351 -0.19 -28.37 14.43
CA LEU A 351 0.75 -29.11 13.58
C LEU A 351 1.98 -28.26 13.21
N ARG A 352 1.80 -26.97 12.92
CA ARG A 352 2.89 -26.08 12.51
C ARG A 352 3.78 -25.68 13.68
N TYR A 353 3.21 -25.32 14.82
CA TYR A 353 3.90 -24.65 15.93
C TYR A 353 4.10 -25.54 17.17
N GLY A 354 3.31 -26.60 17.31
CA GLY A 354 3.28 -27.47 18.49
C GLY A 354 2.54 -26.82 19.66
N ASN A 355 3.12 -25.77 20.25
CA ASN A 355 2.57 -25.09 21.43
C ASN A 355 2.50 -23.56 21.22
N ARG A 356 1.60 -22.87 21.93
CA ARG A 356 1.42 -21.40 21.92
C ARG A 356 2.70 -20.66 22.27
N LYS A 357 3.46 -21.19 23.24
CA LYS A 357 4.79 -20.64 23.59
C LYS A 357 5.75 -20.67 22.40
N GLU A 358 5.80 -21.78 21.66
CA GLU A 358 6.67 -21.89 20.48
C GLU A 358 6.18 -21.02 19.31
N GLU A 359 4.87 -20.81 19.17
CA GLU A 359 4.31 -19.81 18.25
C GLU A 359 4.81 -18.40 18.57
N LEU A 360 4.70 -17.97 19.82
CA LEU A 360 5.17 -16.66 20.29
C LEU A 360 6.69 -16.49 20.07
N VAL A 361 7.48 -17.52 20.38
CA VAL A 361 8.93 -17.51 20.16
C VAL A 361 9.27 -17.35 18.67
N ARG A 362 8.54 -18.02 17.78
CA ARG A 362 8.73 -17.85 16.34
C ARG A 362 8.29 -16.48 15.86
N GLU A 363 7.21 -15.93 16.40
CA GLU A 363 6.76 -14.57 16.08
C GLU A 363 7.82 -13.54 16.48
N ILE A 364 8.33 -13.60 17.72
CA ILE A 364 9.43 -12.75 18.19
C ILE A 364 10.66 -12.89 17.30
N LYS A 365 11.05 -14.13 16.96
CA LYS A 365 12.18 -14.38 16.05
C LYS A 365 11.94 -13.78 14.66
N ALA A 366 10.72 -13.90 14.12
CA ALA A 366 10.35 -13.32 12.83
C ALA A 366 10.39 -11.79 12.86
N VAL A 367 9.85 -11.16 13.91
CA VAL A 367 9.89 -9.70 14.12
C VAL A 367 11.34 -9.23 14.22
N ARG A 368 12.19 -9.91 15.01
CA ARG A 368 13.62 -9.57 15.12
C ARG A 368 14.36 -9.71 13.80
N MET A 369 14.09 -10.76 13.03
CA MET A 369 14.67 -10.92 11.70
C MET A 369 14.22 -9.80 10.76
N ASN A 370 12.95 -9.39 10.82
CA ASN A 370 12.43 -8.28 10.03
C ASN A 370 13.03 -6.94 10.45
N ALA A 371 13.17 -6.69 11.76
CA ALA A 371 13.82 -5.51 12.31
C ALA A 371 15.29 -5.44 11.87
N LYS A 372 16.04 -6.56 11.93
CA LYS A 372 17.42 -6.63 11.41
C LYS A 372 17.50 -6.37 9.90
N LYS A 373 16.56 -6.91 9.12
CA LYS A 373 16.47 -6.63 7.68
C LYS A 373 16.18 -5.16 7.40
N LEU A 374 15.27 -4.56 8.16
CA LEU A 374 14.93 -3.14 8.05
C LEU A 374 16.13 -2.27 8.44
N GLN A 375 16.80 -2.60 9.55
CA GLN A 375 18.02 -1.93 10.00
C GLN A 375 19.11 -2.01 8.92
N ALA A 376 19.41 -3.20 8.39
CA ALA A 376 20.39 -3.35 7.32
C ALA A 376 20.01 -2.57 6.05
N HIS A 377 18.71 -2.42 5.77
CA HIS A 377 18.25 -1.64 4.63
C HIS A 377 18.36 -0.12 4.89
N VAL A 378 18.01 0.34 6.09
CA VAL A 378 18.23 1.74 6.50
C VAL A 378 19.74 2.05 6.50
N ASP A 379 20.57 1.14 6.98
CA ASP A 379 22.03 1.28 6.98
C ASP A 379 22.63 1.28 5.58
N SER A 380 21.96 0.64 4.60
CA SER A 380 22.37 0.65 3.20
C SER A 380 22.04 1.97 2.47
N LEU A 381 21.11 2.77 3.00
CA LEU A 381 20.87 4.12 2.50
C LEU A 381 22.05 5.01 2.92
N ASP A 382 22.44 5.95 2.07
CA ASP A 382 23.55 6.86 2.40
C ASP A 382 23.28 7.60 3.72
N ARG A 383 24.32 7.83 4.52
CA ARG A 383 24.21 8.52 5.82
C ARG A 383 23.80 9.98 5.66
N THR A 384 23.99 10.54 4.47
CA THR A 384 23.61 11.89 4.10
C THR A 384 22.08 12.05 3.99
N ASP A 385 21.35 11.01 3.57
CA ASP A 385 19.90 11.07 3.36
C ASP A 385 19.10 10.68 4.62
N ILE A 386 19.21 11.51 5.66
CA ILE A 386 18.48 11.30 6.92
C ILE A 386 16.96 11.37 6.70
N ARG A 387 16.50 12.27 5.82
CA ARG A 387 15.07 12.46 5.54
C ARG A 387 14.47 11.25 4.83
N GLY A 388 15.14 10.67 3.85
CA GLY A 388 14.72 9.44 3.19
C GLY A 388 14.64 8.27 4.15
N ARG A 389 15.64 8.11 5.03
CA ARG A 389 15.65 7.09 6.10
C ARG A 389 14.45 7.22 7.04
N GLU A 390 14.14 8.43 7.50
CA GLU A 390 12.99 8.68 8.39
C GLU A 390 11.64 8.42 7.70
N LYS A 391 11.46 8.95 6.49
CA LYS A 391 10.26 8.72 5.68
C LYS A 391 10.04 7.22 5.49
N MET A 392 11.10 6.50 5.12
CA MET A 392 11.05 5.05 4.94
C MET A 392 10.69 4.32 6.24
N LEU A 393 11.37 4.61 7.36
CA LEU A 393 11.08 3.99 8.65
C LEU A 393 9.62 4.18 9.06
N PHE A 394 9.08 5.38 8.88
CA PHE A 394 7.70 5.68 9.21
C PHE A 394 6.72 4.95 8.29
N GLN A 395 6.96 4.91 6.99
CA GLN A 395 6.15 4.14 6.05
C GLN A 395 6.15 2.65 6.41
N TYR A 396 7.30 2.10 6.81
CA TYR A 396 7.41 0.73 7.30
C TYR A 396 6.63 0.49 8.58
N PHE A 397 6.73 1.41 9.53
CA PHE A 397 5.99 1.36 10.79
C PHE A 397 4.48 1.38 10.57
N ILE A 398 3.99 2.30 9.72
CA ILE A 398 2.57 2.35 9.35
C ILE A 398 2.16 1.03 8.71
N LEU A 399 2.92 0.58 7.71
CA LEU A 399 2.61 -0.65 7.00
C LEU A 399 2.54 -1.83 7.96
N GLU A 400 3.45 -1.95 8.93
CA GLU A 400 3.53 -3.08 9.86
C GLU A 400 2.20 -3.36 10.58
N GLN A 401 1.46 -2.30 10.94
CA GLN A 401 0.17 -2.38 11.64
C GLN A 401 -0.96 -3.00 10.81
N PHE A 402 -0.78 -3.12 9.49
CA PHE A 402 -1.82 -3.60 8.59
C PHE A 402 -1.65 -5.08 8.22
N SER A 403 -2.76 -5.73 7.83
CA SER A 403 -2.73 -7.09 7.28
C SER A 403 -2.00 -7.14 5.93
N THR A 404 -1.56 -8.32 5.48
CA THR A 404 -0.80 -8.47 4.22
C THR A 404 -1.51 -7.85 3.01
N PHE A 405 -2.82 -8.02 2.91
CA PHE A 405 -3.61 -7.44 1.82
C PHE A 405 -3.69 -5.91 1.93
N LYS A 406 -3.97 -5.38 3.12
CA LYS A 406 -3.98 -3.93 3.36
C LYS A 406 -2.60 -3.32 3.12
N LYS A 407 -1.52 -4.00 3.52
CA LYS A 407 -0.13 -3.63 3.21
C LYS A 407 0.09 -3.51 1.70
N PHE A 408 -0.40 -4.47 0.92
CA PHE A 408 -0.31 -4.43 -0.54
C PHE A 408 -1.06 -3.22 -1.12
N LEU A 409 -2.30 -2.99 -0.70
CA LEU A 409 -3.09 -1.84 -1.16
C LEU A 409 -2.46 -0.50 -0.76
N LEU A 410 -2.00 -0.35 0.49
CA LEU A 410 -1.35 0.87 0.97
C LEU A 410 -0.04 1.14 0.26
N ARG A 411 0.78 0.11 0.01
CA ARG A 411 1.99 0.22 -0.82
C ARG A 411 1.67 0.68 -2.24
N ARG A 412 0.54 0.25 -2.79
CA ARG A 412 0.13 0.61 -4.15
C ARG A 412 -0.41 2.03 -4.26
N PHE A 413 -1.25 2.44 -3.32
CA PHE A 413 -2.05 3.66 -3.45
C PHE A 413 -1.56 4.83 -2.60
N LEU A 414 -0.99 4.57 -1.42
CA LEU A 414 -0.68 5.62 -0.45
C LEU A 414 0.82 5.92 -0.38
N PHE A 415 1.67 4.91 -0.50
CA PHE A 415 3.11 5.05 -0.35
C PHE A 415 3.81 5.02 -1.70
N ASP A 416 4.11 6.20 -2.24
CA ASP A 416 5.03 6.32 -3.35
C ASP A 416 6.46 6.16 -2.81
N PHE A 417 6.97 4.92 -2.85
CA PHE A 417 8.37 4.63 -2.58
C PHE A 417 9.24 4.93 -3.82
N ALA A 418 8.79 5.81 -4.73
CA ALA A 418 9.53 6.20 -5.93
C ALA A 418 10.99 6.57 -5.67
N ASP A 419 11.33 7.00 -4.45
CA ASP A 419 12.66 7.45 -4.07
C ASP A 419 13.47 6.41 -3.27
N THR A 420 13.01 5.16 -3.11
CA THR A 420 13.79 4.11 -2.41
C THR A 420 14.22 2.99 -3.36
N THR A 421 15.45 2.48 -3.17
CA THR A 421 15.97 1.37 -3.97
C THR A 421 15.01 0.18 -3.90
N PRO A 422 14.78 -0.51 -5.03
CA PRO A 422 13.95 -1.71 -5.02
C PRO A 422 14.53 -2.74 -4.06
N HIS A 423 13.66 -3.39 -3.29
CA HIS A 423 14.10 -4.44 -2.37
C HIS A 423 14.82 -5.54 -3.11
N MET A 424 15.84 -6.07 -2.45
CA MET A 424 16.61 -7.19 -2.96
C MET A 424 15.82 -8.49 -2.84
N ILE A 425 15.86 -9.34 -3.87
CA ILE A 425 15.22 -10.65 -3.87
C ILE A 425 16.21 -11.75 -4.28
N ASN A 426 15.90 -12.99 -3.89
CA ASN A 426 16.64 -14.16 -4.35
C ASN A 426 16.51 -14.26 -5.89
N PRO A 427 17.63 -14.42 -6.64
CA PRO A 427 17.62 -14.46 -8.09
C PRO A 427 16.78 -15.60 -8.67
N PHE A 428 16.72 -16.76 -8.02
CA PHE A 428 15.94 -17.89 -8.50
C PHE A 428 14.44 -17.63 -8.46
N VAL A 429 13.94 -17.06 -7.35
CA VAL A 429 12.51 -16.70 -7.22
C VAL A 429 12.14 -15.62 -8.23
N TRP A 430 13.03 -14.66 -8.45
CA TRP A 430 12.86 -13.63 -9.45
C TRP A 430 12.79 -14.19 -10.88
N PHE A 431 13.72 -15.09 -11.22
CA PHE A 431 13.75 -15.73 -12.54
C PHE A 431 12.52 -16.62 -12.76
N LEU A 432 12.14 -17.44 -11.79
CA LEU A 432 10.94 -18.29 -11.87
C LEU A 432 9.67 -17.46 -12.05
N ALA A 433 9.57 -16.31 -11.37
CA ALA A 433 8.43 -15.41 -11.53
C ALA A 433 8.38 -14.79 -12.93
N TRP A 434 9.51 -14.37 -13.50
CA TRP A 434 9.56 -13.90 -14.88
C TRP A 434 9.30 -15.01 -15.90
N ALA A 435 9.84 -16.20 -15.69
CA ALA A 435 9.56 -17.35 -16.54
C ALA A 435 8.07 -17.70 -16.53
N PHE A 436 7.43 -17.68 -15.35
CA PHE A 436 5.98 -17.85 -15.24
C PHE A 436 5.22 -16.79 -16.03
N VAL A 437 5.57 -15.51 -15.88
CA VAL A 437 4.90 -14.39 -16.58
C VAL A 437 5.11 -14.44 -18.11
N ILE A 438 6.24 -14.94 -18.59
CA ILE A 438 6.55 -15.01 -20.02
C ILE A 438 5.94 -16.25 -20.67
N LEU A 439 5.85 -17.37 -19.95
CA LEU A 439 5.31 -18.63 -20.45
C LEU A 439 3.78 -18.70 -20.36
N SER A 440 3.17 -17.89 -19.50
CA SER A 440 1.72 -17.71 -19.38
C SER A 440 1.19 -16.74 -20.42
#